data_AF-A0A7Y7BBP7-F1
#
_entry.id   AF-A0A7Y7BBP7-F1
#
_cell.length_a   1.000
_cell.length_b   1.000
_cell.length_c   1.000
_cell.angle_alpha   90.00
_cell.angle_beta   90.00
_cell.angle_gamma   90.00
#
_symmetry.space_group_name_H-M   'P 1'
#
loop_
_entity.id
_entity.type
_entity.pdbx_description
1 polymer ?
#
loop_
_entity_poly.entity_id
_entity_poly.type
_entity_poly.pdbx_seq_one_letter_code
_entity_poly.pdbx_strand_id
1 'polypeptide(L)'
;MEGTLGEIRIFAGNFTPTNWAFCHGQMIPIMSNPALFSIVGTHYGGDGRTNFALPDLRGKVAIGANDNNLGSAVALASETEDGQVQGLAINYIICINGLFPTRA
;
A
#
# COMPACT_ATOMS: atom_id res chain seq x y z
N MET A 1 1.31 -15.13 -10.14
CA MET A 1 2.53 -14.43 -9.69
C MET A 1 2.44 -14.34 -8.19
N GLU A 2 3.11 -15.24 -7.48
CA GLU A 2 3.04 -15.27 -6.02
C GLU A 2 4.01 -14.21 -5.50
N GLY A 3 3.47 -13.18 -4.86
CA GLY A 3 4.25 -12.12 -4.21
C GLY A 3 4.44 -12.43 -2.74
N THR A 4 5.35 -11.72 -2.09
CA THR A 4 5.42 -11.74 -0.63
C THR A 4 4.22 -11.01 -0.07
N LEU A 5 3.61 -11.56 0.98
CA LEU A 5 2.44 -10.97 1.61
C LEU A 5 2.76 -9.55 2.11
N GLY A 6 1.89 -8.59 1.81
CA GLY A 6 2.09 -7.17 2.16
C GLY A 6 3.04 -6.41 1.23
N GLU A 7 3.58 -7.05 0.19
CA GLU A 7 4.42 -6.36 -0.81
C GLU A 7 3.59 -5.40 -1.66
N ILE A 8 4.09 -4.17 -1.82
CA ILE A 8 3.47 -3.14 -2.67
C ILE A 8 4.22 -3.07 -3.99
N ARG A 9 3.50 -3.17 -5.11
CA ARG A 9 4.03 -3.01 -6.46
C ARG A 9 3.32 -1.91 -7.22
N ILE A 10 4.08 -1.30 -8.12
CA ILE A 10 3.57 -0.37 -9.12
C ILE A 10 2.90 -1.19 -10.22
N PHE A 11 1.67 -0.83 -10.59
CA PHE A 11 0.85 -1.55 -11.57
C PHE A 11 0.22 -0.60 -12.58
N ALA A 12 0.59 -0.77 -13.85
CA ALA A 12 0.13 0.07 -14.96
C ALA A 12 -1.28 -0.25 -15.47
N GLY A 13 -1.93 -1.30 -14.96
CA GLY A 13 -3.28 -1.67 -15.36
C GLY A 13 -4.37 -1.06 -14.46
N ASN A 14 -5.61 -1.14 -14.95
CA ASN A 14 -6.80 -0.65 -14.25
C ASN A 14 -7.60 -1.77 -13.54
N PHE A 15 -7.02 -2.97 -13.41
CA PHE A 15 -7.62 -4.13 -12.75
C PHE A 15 -6.69 -4.70 -11.66
N THR A 16 -7.23 -5.37 -10.65
CA THR A 16 -6.40 -6.10 -9.68
C THR A 16 -6.22 -7.55 -10.11
N PRO A 17 -4.98 -8.04 -10.28
CA PRO A 17 -4.75 -9.46 -10.46
C PRO A 17 -5.15 -10.28 -9.22
N THR A 18 -5.45 -11.56 -9.39
CA THR A 18 -5.78 -12.48 -8.29
C THR A 18 -4.70 -12.44 -7.21
N ASN A 19 -5.11 -12.40 -5.95
CA ASN A 19 -4.25 -12.25 -4.77
C ASN A 19 -3.63 -10.86 -4.54
N TRP A 20 -4.04 -9.86 -5.32
CA TRP A 20 -3.65 -8.47 -5.16
C TRP A 20 -4.88 -7.58 -4.95
N ALA A 21 -4.68 -6.47 -4.25
CA ALA A 21 -5.71 -5.45 -4.05
C ALA A 21 -5.12 -4.06 -4.35
N PHE A 22 -5.96 -3.12 -4.77
CA PHE A 22 -5.52 -1.74 -4.94
C PHE A 22 -5.29 -1.06 -3.59
N CYS A 23 -4.21 -0.27 -3.50
CA CYS A 23 -3.91 0.60 -2.37
C CYS A 23 -4.77 1.88 -2.42
N HIS A 24 -6.09 1.71 -2.24
CA HIS A 24 -7.08 2.79 -2.28
C HIS A 24 -7.72 3.11 -0.91
N GLY A 25 -7.15 2.64 0.20
CA GLY A 25 -7.77 2.85 1.52
C GLY A 25 -8.97 1.97 1.82
N GLN A 26 -9.15 0.86 1.09
CA GLN A 26 -10.28 -0.05 1.31
C GLN A 26 -10.18 -0.76 2.67
N MET A 27 -11.33 -0.95 3.33
CA MET A 27 -11.44 -1.69 4.58
C MET A 27 -11.55 -3.19 4.30
N ILE A 28 -10.69 -3.97 4.95
CA ILE A 28 -10.65 -5.43 4.82
C ILE A 28 -10.92 -6.07 6.19
N PRO A 29 -11.76 -7.12 6.25
CA PRO A 29 -11.96 -7.89 7.48
C PRO A 29 -10.69 -8.62 7.92
N ILE A 30 -10.30 -8.43 9.18
CA ILE A 30 -9.14 -9.11 9.79
C ILE A 30 -9.34 -10.63 9.75
N MET A 31 -10.56 -11.10 10.03
CA MET A 31 -10.88 -12.53 10.03
C MET A 31 -10.65 -13.19 8.67
N SER A 32 -10.76 -12.45 7.56
CA SER A 32 -10.53 -12.99 6.22
C SER A 32 -9.05 -12.96 5.82
N ASN A 33 -8.24 -12.06 6.41
CA ASN A 33 -6.84 -11.86 6.04
C ASN A 33 -5.95 -11.61 7.29
N PRO A 34 -5.88 -12.56 8.24
CA PRO A 34 -5.18 -12.36 9.51
C PRO A 34 -3.65 -12.22 9.31
N ALA A 35 -3.11 -12.89 8.30
CA ALA A 35 -1.69 -12.82 7.98
C ALA A 35 -1.28 -11.43 7.46
N LEU A 36 -2.13 -10.78 6.64
CA LEU A 36 -1.87 -9.43 6.14
C LEU A 36 -1.96 -8.41 7.27
N PHE A 37 -2.93 -8.58 8.18
CA PHE A 37 -3.07 -7.73 9.36
C PHE A 37 -1.83 -7.75 10.25
N SER A 38 -1.18 -8.90 10.40
CA SER A 38 0.08 -9.01 11.18
C SER A 38 1.22 -8.14 10.61
N ILE A 39 1.19 -7.84 9.31
CA ILE A 39 2.21 -7.04 8.62
C ILE A 39 1.82 -5.55 8.58
N VAL A 40 0.58 -5.26 8.17
CA VAL A 40 0.09 -3.90 7.92
C VAL A 40 -0.45 -3.23 9.19
N GLY A 41 -0.98 -4.02 10.13
CA GLY A 41 -1.63 -3.52 11.34
C GLY A 41 -2.77 -2.54 11.04
N THR A 42 -2.92 -1.54 11.90
CA THR A 42 -3.88 -0.44 11.77
C THR A 42 -3.24 0.87 11.32
N HIS A 43 -2.02 0.83 10.77
CA HIS A 43 -1.24 2.02 10.39
C HIS A 43 -1.98 2.94 9.41
N TYR A 44 -2.85 2.38 8.57
CA TYR A 44 -3.60 3.11 7.56
C TYR A 44 -5.08 3.32 7.94
N GLY A 45 -5.48 2.94 9.15
CA GLY A 45 -6.84 3.04 9.67
C GLY A 45 -7.51 1.70 9.96
N GLY A 46 -8.80 1.75 10.31
CA GLY A 46 -9.59 0.62 10.79
C GLY A 46 -9.69 0.58 12.31
N ASP A 47 -10.52 -0.31 12.82
CA ASP A 47 -10.78 -0.49 14.26
C ASP A 47 -9.79 -1.45 14.93
N GLY A 48 -8.96 -2.17 14.15
CA GLY A 48 -7.93 -3.09 14.65
C GLY A 48 -8.47 -4.32 15.35
N ARG A 49 -9.79 -4.50 15.35
CA ARG A 49 -10.51 -5.61 15.96
C ARG A 49 -11.29 -6.41 14.93
N THR A 50 -12.02 -5.70 14.08
CA THR A 50 -12.87 -6.32 13.06
C THR A 50 -12.25 -6.14 11.67
N ASN A 51 -11.77 -4.93 11.39
CA ASN A 51 -11.29 -4.50 10.10
C ASN A 51 -9.97 -3.70 10.23
N PHE A 52 -9.22 -3.69 9.13
CA PHE A 52 -8.07 -2.83 8.94
C PHE A 52 -8.17 -2.17 7.56
N ALA A 53 -7.59 -0.99 7.41
CA ALA A 53 -7.55 -0.31 6.13
C ALA A 53 -6.24 -0.61 5.39
N LEU A 54 -6.34 -0.72 4.06
CA LEU A 54 -5.16 -0.72 3.19
C LEU A 54 -4.56 0.70 3.08
N PRO A 55 -3.30 0.83 2.63
CA PRO A 55 -2.75 2.13 2.28
C PRO A 55 -3.61 2.83 1.22
N ASP A 56 -3.79 4.15 1.33
CA ASP A 56 -4.35 4.98 0.26
C ASP A 56 -3.23 5.73 -0.45
N LEU A 57 -2.85 5.22 -1.61
CA LEU A 57 -1.79 5.76 -2.46
C LEU A 57 -2.33 6.47 -3.71
N ARG A 58 -3.65 6.74 -3.77
CA ARG A 58 -4.24 7.48 -4.89
C ARG A 58 -3.74 8.92 -4.88
N GLY A 59 -3.10 9.33 -5.98
CA GLY A 59 -2.49 10.66 -6.08
C GLY A 59 -1.28 10.86 -5.14
N LYS A 60 -0.72 9.78 -4.58
CA LYS A 60 0.47 9.82 -3.74
C LYS A 60 1.62 9.10 -4.41
N VAL A 61 2.83 9.58 -4.17
CA VAL A 61 4.06 8.90 -4.59
C VAL A 61 4.65 8.21 -3.36
N ALA A 62 5.11 6.96 -3.53
CA ALA A 62 5.80 6.25 -2.47
C ALA A 62 7.15 6.94 -2.17
N ILE A 63 7.39 7.26 -0.91
CA ILE A 63 8.63 7.87 -0.42
C ILE A 63 9.24 6.89 0.59
N GLY A 64 10.57 6.77 0.59
CA GLY A 64 11.27 5.94 1.58
C GLY A 64 10.98 6.42 3.00
N ALA A 65 10.62 5.50 3.90
CA ALA A 65 10.39 5.82 5.31
C ALA A 65 11.72 6.13 6.01
N ASN A 66 11.75 7.19 6.83
CA ASN A 66 12.82 7.40 7.81
C ASN A 66 12.47 6.67 9.12
N ASP A 67 13.45 5.97 9.71
CA ASP A 67 13.36 5.34 11.03
C ASP A 67 12.07 4.55 11.31
N ASN A 68 11.65 3.70 10.35
CA ASN A 68 10.49 2.81 10.46
C ASN A 68 9.11 3.50 10.62
N ASN A 69 9.01 4.81 10.35
CA ASN A 69 7.76 5.55 10.49
C ASN A 69 6.83 5.33 9.30
N LEU A 70 6.18 4.16 9.27
CA LEU A 70 5.21 3.76 8.24
C LEU A 70 3.92 4.59 8.35
N GLY A 71 3.41 5.09 7.23
CA GLY A 71 2.15 5.83 7.17
C GLY A 71 2.25 7.33 7.46
N SER A 72 3.44 7.85 7.77
CA SER A 72 3.65 9.30 7.90
C SER A 72 3.60 9.98 6.53
N ALA A 73 2.79 11.03 6.41
CA ALA A 73 2.71 11.83 5.21
C ALA A 73 3.99 12.67 5.09
N VAL A 74 4.86 12.32 4.14
CA VAL A 74 6.01 13.14 3.77
C VAL A 74 5.60 13.99 2.57
N ALA A 75 5.70 15.32 2.71
CA ALA A 75 5.51 16.23 1.59
C ALA A 75 6.79 16.21 0.73
N LEU A 76 6.71 15.68 -0.49
CA LEU A 76 7.69 15.97 -1.52
C LEU A 76 7.44 17.41 -1.96
N ALA A 77 8.29 18.34 -1.51
CA ALA A 77 8.35 19.65 -2.12
C ALA A 77 9.00 19.50 -3.50
N SER A 78 8.19 19.42 -4.56
CA SER A 78 8.67 19.66 -5.90
C SER A 78 8.58 21.17 -6.15
N GLU A 79 9.69 21.87 -5.96
CA GLU A 79 9.86 23.20 -6.55
C GLU A 79 9.92 23.00 -8.07
N THR A 80 8.99 23.61 -8.82
CA THR A 80 9.04 23.61 -10.28
C THR A 80 8.69 25.01 -10.74
N GLU A 81 9.71 25.77 -11.14
CA GLU A 81 9.60 27.17 -11.58
C GLU A 81 8.93 27.32 -12.95
N ASP A 82 8.86 26.27 -13.78
CA ASP A 82 8.23 26.30 -15.10
C ASP A 82 7.60 24.94 -15.44
N GLY A 83 6.27 24.88 -15.51
CA GLY A 83 5.55 23.96 -16.39
C GLY A 83 5.68 22.44 -16.16
N GLN A 84 4.68 21.88 -15.47
CA GLN A 84 4.23 20.47 -15.49
C GLN A 84 5.29 19.36 -15.40
N VAL A 85 5.39 18.76 -14.21
CA VAL A 85 5.97 17.42 -14.03
C VAL A 85 5.14 16.41 -14.84
N GLN A 86 5.70 15.88 -15.94
CA GLN A 86 5.09 14.79 -16.73
C GLN A 86 5.19 13.46 -15.97
N GLY A 87 4.39 13.32 -14.91
CA GLY A 87 4.27 12.07 -14.16
C GLY A 87 3.23 11.15 -14.80
N LEU A 88 3.58 9.88 -15.02
CA LEU A 88 2.58 8.86 -15.33
C LEU A 88 1.82 8.52 -14.04
N ALA A 89 0.50 8.66 -14.06
CA ALA A 89 -0.35 8.17 -12.97
C ALA A 89 -0.38 6.64 -13.03
N ILE A 90 0.34 5.98 -12.13
CA ILE A 90 0.38 4.52 -12.03
C ILE A 90 -0.29 4.07 -10.74
N ASN A 91 -1.07 2.98 -10.81
CA ASN A 91 -1.74 2.43 -9.64
C ASN A 91 -0.75 1.66 -8.75
N TYR A 92 -1.07 1.59 -7.46
CA TYR A 92 -0.35 0.74 -6.53
C TYR A 92 -1.23 -0.44 -6.14
N ILE A 93 -0.65 -1.64 -6.18
CA ILE A 93 -1.29 -2.88 -5.72
C ILE A 93 -0.50 -3.46 -4.54
N ILE A 94 -1.22 -4.05 -3.59
CA ILE A 94 -0.66 -4.78 -2.46
C ILE A 94 -1.02 -6.25 -2.54
N CYS A 95 -0.07 -7.13 -2.27
CA CYS A 95 -0.32 -8.56 -2.21
C CYS A 95 -1.11 -8.89 -0.92
N ILE A 96 -2.34 -9.34 -1.09
CA ILE A 96 -3.25 -9.70 0.01
C ILE A 96 -3.22 -11.18 0.38
N ASN A 97 -2.69 -12.02 -0.52
CA ASN A 97 -2.59 -13.46 -0.33
C ASN A 97 -1.31 -13.96 -1.00
N GLY A 98 -0.32 -14.35 -0.21
CA GLY A 98 1.01 -14.66 -0.73
C GLY A 98 1.89 -15.31 0.32
N LEU A 99 3.16 -15.48 0.00
CA LEU A 99 4.11 -16.08 0.92
C LEU A 99 4.32 -15.15 2.12
N PHE A 100 4.06 -15.65 3.33
CA PHE A 100 4.35 -14.89 4.54
C PHE A 100 5.86 -14.65 4.64
N PRO A 101 6.33 -13.40 4.80
CA PRO A 101 7.77 -13.13 4.92
C PRO A 101 8.31 -13.79 6.19
N THR A 102 9.12 -14.84 6.04
CA THR A 102 9.89 -15.38 7.17
C THR A 102 10.98 -14.39 7.52
N ARG A 103 10.93 -13.84 8.75
CA ARG A 103 11.99 -12.99 9.30
C ARG A 103 13.22 -13.87 9.49
N ALA A 104 14.25 -13.67 8.67
CA ALA A 104 15.59 -14.25 8.89
C ALA A 104 16.37 -13.38 9.88
#